data_AF-A0A9D4IDR3-F1
#
_entry.id   AF-A0A9D4IDR3-F1
#
_cell.length_a   1.000
_cell.length_b   1.000
_cell.length_c   1.000
_cell.angle_alpha   90.00
_cell.angle_beta   90.00
_cell.angle_gamma   90.00
#
_symmetry.space_group_name_H-M   'P 1'
#
loop_
_entity.id
_entity.type
_entity.pdbx_description
1 polymer ?
#
loop_
_entity_poly.entity_id
_entity_poly.type
_entity_poly.pdbx_seq_one_letter_code
_entity_poly.pdbx_strand_id
1 'polypeptide(L)'
;MEKQSGKLNELEQFGRRNNIRIAGLAEASNNNNNKNNKMTSETAEETSKAIIKFLNEKIEGLNLCINDIDIAHRLGKRDTNSKPRAAIVKFVSRYKRDQVMKKLKVPERFRHLFK
;
A
#
# COMPACT_ATOMS: atom_id res chain seq x y z
N MET A 1 13.09 14.45 28.74
CA MET A 1 13.10 13.41 27.68
C MET A 1 11.71 13.16 27.09
N GLU A 2 10.64 13.12 27.87
CA GLU A 2 9.26 12.87 27.39
C GLU A 2 8.73 13.90 26.37
N LYS A 3 9.08 15.19 26.51
CA LYS A 3 8.69 16.21 25.51
C LYS A 3 9.35 16.00 24.13
N GLN A 4 10.55 15.42 24.08
CA GLN A 4 11.24 15.13 22.81
C GLN A 4 10.64 13.90 22.12
N SER A 5 10.27 12.85 22.86
CA SER A 5 9.61 11.68 22.29
C SER A 5 8.22 12.01 21.73
N GLY A 6 7.46 12.87 22.41
CA GLY A 6 6.17 13.37 21.90
C GLY A 6 6.30 14.10 20.56
N LYS A 7 7.27 15.02 20.46
CA LYS A 7 7.51 15.81 19.25
C LYS A 7 8.01 14.95 18.07
N LEU A 8 8.83 13.94 18.34
CA LEU A 8 9.27 12.97 17.33
C LEU A 8 8.10 12.12 16.81
N ASN A 9 7.24 11.64 17.71
CA ASN A 9 6.04 10.89 17.32
C ASN A 9 5.09 11.74 16.45
N GLU A 10 4.88 13.02 16.79
CA GLU A 10 4.07 13.93 15.99
C GLU A 10 4.63 14.14 14.57
N LEU A 11 5.96 14.34 14.46
CA LEU A 11 6.64 14.47 13.17
C LEU A 11 6.51 13.18 12.33
N GLU A 12 6.66 12.03 12.98
CA GLU A 12 6.54 10.73 12.32
C GLU A 12 5.09 10.49 11.86
N GLN A 13 4.10 10.81 12.70
CA GLN A 13 2.69 10.77 12.34
C GLN A 13 2.38 11.72 11.18
N PHE A 14 2.94 12.93 11.18
CA PHE A 14 2.77 13.88 10.09
C PHE A 14 3.27 13.30 8.76
N GLY A 15 4.44 12.65 8.75
CA GLY A 15 4.97 11.96 7.58
C GLY A 15 4.08 10.81 7.08
N ARG A 16 3.38 10.11 7.98
CA ARG A 16 2.46 9.00 7.65
C ARG A 16 1.09 9.44 7.16
N ARG A 17 0.74 10.73 7.24
CA ARG A 17 -0.60 11.22 6.84
C ARG A 17 -0.93 10.99 5.37
N ASN A 18 0.07 10.77 4.51
CA ASN A 18 -0.16 10.49 3.09
C ASN A 18 -0.11 9.00 2.78
N ASN A 19 0.00 8.14 3.79
CA ASN A 19 0.17 6.71 3.60
C ASN A 19 -1.18 5.98 3.78
N ILE A 20 -1.38 4.93 3.01
CA ILE A 20 -2.41 3.92 3.22
C ILE A 20 -1.74 2.55 3.24
N ARG A 21 -2.11 1.73 4.23
CA ARG A 21 -1.77 0.31 4.24
C ARG A 21 -2.88 -0.49 3.60
N ILE A 22 -2.52 -1.38 2.67
CA ILE A 22 -3.43 -2.24 1.92
C ILE A 22 -3.08 -3.68 2.24
N ALA A 23 -4.03 -4.43 2.83
CA ALA A 23 -3.93 -5.87 3.02
C ALA A 23 -4.69 -6.64 1.92
N GLY A 24 -4.25 -7.87 1.64
CA GLY A 24 -4.93 -8.76 0.70
C GLY A 24 -4.63 -8.50 -0.78
N LEU A 25 -3.67 -7.63 -1.09
CA LEU A 25 -3.20 -7.43 -2.46
C LEU A 25 -2.38 -8.65 -2.90
N ALA A 26 -2.81 -9.35 -3.94
CA ALA A 26 -2.07 -10.50 -4.47
C ALA A 26 -0.61 -10.12 -4.81
N GLU A 27 0.33 -10.99 -4.44
CA GLU A 27 1.74 -10.84 -4.84
C GLU A 27 1.92 -11.42 -6.23
N ALA A 28 2.81 -10.83 -7.03
CA ALA A 28 3.17 -11.43 -8.31
C ALA A 28 3.86 -12.77 -8.00
N SER A 29 3.17 -13.88 -8.30
CA SER A 29 3.76 -15.20 -8.21
C SER A 29 4.78 -15.35 -9.34
N ASN A 30 5.96 -15.89 -9.01
CA ASN A 30 6.92 -16.32 -10.02
C ASN A 30 6.26 -17.42 -10.86
N ASN A 31 5.65 -17.06 -11.99
CA ASN A 31 5.24 -18.06 -12.96
C ASN A 31 6.54 -18.61 -13.58
N ASN A 32 6.87 -19.82 -13.11
CA ASN A 32 8.01 -20.64 -13.50
C ASN A 32 8.10 -20.75 -15.02
N ASN A 33 9.06 -20.06 -15.64
CA ASN A 33 9.62 -20.40 -16.96
C ASN A 33 11.08 -19.97 -17.11
N ASN A 34 11.64 -19.16 -16.20
CA ASN A 34 13.06 -18.85 -16.17
C ASN A 34 13.75 -19.63 -15.05
N LYS A 35 14.53 -20.64 -15.43
CA LYS A 35 15.40 -21.51 -14.60
C LYS A 35 16.52 -20.79 -13.84
N ASN A 36 16.41 -19.47 -13.63
CA ASN A 36 17.33 -18.69 -12.83
C ASN A 36 16.57 -18.22 -11.60
N ASN A 37 16.66 -19.02 -10.55
CA ASN A 37 15.96 -18.94 -9.27
C ASN A 37 16.42 -17.72 -8.43
N LYS A 38 16.35 -16.51 -9.00
CA LYS A 38 16.54 -15.26 -8.27
C LYS A 38 15.15 -14.75 -7.93
N MET A 39 14.74 -15.04 -6.70
CA MET A 39 13.52 -14.56 -6.07
C MET A 39 13.57 -13.04 -5.95
N THR A 40 13.28 -12.31 -7.03
CA THR A 40 13.35 -10.85 -7.05
C THR A 40 12.12 -10.29 -6.38
N SER A 41 12.33 -9.56 -5.28
CA SER A 41 11.32 -8.71 -4.67
C SER A 41 10.63 -7.86 -5.73
N GLU A 42 9.30 -7.78 -5.66
CA GLU A 42 8.48 -6.89 -6.51
C GLU A 42 9.10 -5.49 -6.49
N THR A 43 9.28 -4.89 -7.66
CA THR A 43 9.74 -3.50 -7.76
C THR A 43 8.68 -2.55 -7.21
N ALA A 44 9.10 -1.34 -6.82
CA ALA A 44 8.18 -0.31 -6.37
C ALA A 44 7.16 0.08 -7.46
N GLU A 45 7.58 0.02 -8.73
CA GLU A 45 6.71 0.30 -9.88
C GLU A 45 5.64 -0.77 -10.05
N GLU A 46 6.00 -2.05 -10.02
CA GLU A 46 5.04 -3.17 -10.10
C GLU A 46 4.04 -3.13 -8.94
N THR A 47 4.53 -2.84 -7.73
CA THR A 47 3.68 -2.71 -6.55
C THR A 47 2.69 -1.55 -6.70
N SER A 48 3.16 -0.41 -7.23
CA SER A 48 2.32 0.76 -7.47
C SER A 48 1.23 0.46 -8.50
N LYS A 49 1.58 -0.18 -9.63
CA LYS A 49 0.61 -0.60 -10.66
C LYS A 49 -0.42 -1.57 -10.12
N ALA A 50 0.01 -2.56 -9.33
CA ALA A 50 -0.90 -3.53 -8.69
C ALA A 50 -1.90 -2.84 -7.76
N ILE A 51 -1.45 -1.86 -6.97
CA ILE A 51 -2.29 -1.09 -6.05
C ILE A 51 -3.30 -0.22 -6.81
N ILE A 52 -2.87 0.48 -7.85
CA ILE A 52 -3.76 1.31 -8.69
C ILE A 52 -4.86 0.45 -9.28
N LYS A 53 -4.49 -0.69 -9.89
CA LYS A 53 -5.44 -1.64 -10.45
C LYS A 53 -6.43 -2.12 -9.40
N PHE A 54 -5.93 -2.60 -8.26
CA PHE A 54 -6.76 -3.10 -7.17
C PHE A 54 -7.73 -2.05 -6.62
N LEU A 55 -7.29 -0.80 -6.43
CA LEU A 55 -8.14 0.25 -5.88
C LEU A 55 -9.17 0.75 -6.91
N ASN A 56 -8.80 0.91 -8.17
CA ASN A 56 -9.73 1.33 -9.22
C ASN A 56 -10.78 0.25 -9.51
N GLU A 57 -10.42 -1.04 -9.43
CA GLU A 57 -11.37 -2.16 -9.56
C GLU A 57 -12.31 -2.26 -8.36
N LYS A 58 -11.81 -2.01 -7.14
CA LYS A 58 -12.58 -2.19 -5.91
C LYS A 58 -13.48 -1.00 -5.57
N ILE A 59 -13.14 0.20 -6.05
CA ILE A 59 -13.82 1.45 -5.69
C ILE A 59 -14.37 2.08 -6.96
N GLU A 60 -15.68 2.01 -7.13
CA GLU A 60 -16.36 2.59 -8.29
C GLU A 60 -16.14 4.10 -8.38
N GLY A 61 -15.86 4.57 -9.60
CA GLY A 61 -15.59 5.98 -9.88
C GLY A 61 -14.26 6.51 -9.31
N LEU A 62 -13.38 5.64 -8.79
CA LEU A 62 -12.01 6.02 -8.45
C LEU A 62 -11.13 5.89 -9.69
N ASN A 63 -10.45 6.99 -10.04
CA ASN A 63 -9.49 7.05 -11.13
C ASN A 63 -8.13 7.45 -10.56
N LEU A 64 -7.38 6.47 -10.05
CA LEU A 64 -5.98 6.65 -9.69
C LEU A 64 -5.08 6.41 -10.90
N CYS A 65 -4.05 7.24 -11.03
CA CYS A 65 -2.96 7.03 -11.99
C CYS A 65 -1.60 6.94 -11.27
N ILE A 66 -0.54 6.62 -12.01
CA ILE A 66 0.80 6.47 -11.42
C ILE A 66 1.31 7.76 -10.79
N ASN A 67 0.96 8.93 -11.34
CA ASN A 67 1.36 10.24 -10.83
C ASN A 67 0.72 10.60 -9.49
N ASP A 68 -0.31 9.86 -9.07
CA ASP A 68 -0.92 10.03 -7.75
C ASP A 68 -0.12 9.35 -6.63
N ILE A 69 0.76 8.42 -6.99
CA ILE A 69 1.59 7.64 -6.07
C ILE A 69 3.00 8.23 -6.04
N ASP A 70 3.49 8.50 -4.83
CA ASP A 70 4.87 8.88 -4.57
C ASP A 70 5.76 7.63 -4.51
N ILE A 71 5.39 6.67 -3.66
CA ILE A 71 6.09 5.38 -3.54
C ILE A 71 5.15 4.30 -3.03
N ALA A 72 5.35 3.07 -3.48
CA ALA A 72 4.72 1.90 -2.89
C ALA A 72 5.73 0.76 -2.68
N HIS A 73 5.54 0.01 -1.60
CA HIS A 73 6.36 -1.17 -1.31
C HIS A 73 5.61 -2.17 -0.40
N ARG A 74 6.05 -3.43 -0.44
CA ARG A 74 5.56 -4.48 0.46
C ARG A 74 6.22 -4.39 1.83
N LEU A 75 5.45 -4.73 2.86
CA LEU A 75 5.92 -4.82 4.23
C LEU A 75 6.35 -6.24 4.59
N GLY A 76 7.51 -6.36 5.23
CA GLY A 76 7.98 -7.62 5.80
C GLY A 76 8.65 -8.57 4.80
N LYS A 77 9.17 -9.67 5.35
CA LYS A 77 9.83 -10.72 4.57
C LYS A 77 8.77 -11.55 3.84
N ARG A 78 9.07 -11.96 2.60
CA ARG A 78 8.20 -12.85 1.83
C ARG A 78 8.24 -14.23 2.47
N ASP A 79 7.10 -14.70 2.94
CA ASP A 79 6.95 -16.05 3.48
C ASP A 79 6.28 -16.91 2.40
N THR A 80 6.89 -18.06 2.10
CA THR A 80 6.54 -18.93 0.98
C THR A 80 5.17 -19.60 1.18
N ASN A 81 4.70 -19.72 2.43
CA ASN A 81 3.44 -20.39 2.79
C ASN A 81 2.38 -19.46 3.41
N SER A 82 2.61 -18.14 3.42
CA SER A 82 1.76 -17.20 4.16
C SER A 82 0.88 -16.33 3.28
N LYS A 83 -0.07 -15.65 3.94
CA LYS A 83 -0.96 -14.65 3.34
C LYS A 83 -0.16 -13.57 2.60
N PRO A 84 -0.70 -12.99 1.52
CA PRO A 84 -0.01 -11.93 0.79
C PRO A 84 0.39 -10.78 1.73
N ARG A 85 1.63 -10.29 1.59
CA ARG A 85 2.14 -9.21 2.42
C ARG A 85 1.32 -7.94 2.21
N ALA A 86 1.10 -7.22 3.31
CA ALA A 86 0.52 -5.89 3.21
C ALA A 86 1.45 -4.97 2.40
N ALA A 87 0.87 -4.07 1.62
CA ALA A 87 1.60 -3.01 0.94
C ALA A 87 1.34 -1.67 1.63
N ILE A 88 2.35 -0.81 1.67
CA ILE A 88 2.15 0.62 1.94
C ILE A 88 2.23 1.37 0.62
N VAL A 89 1.27 2.25 0.40
CA VAL A 89 1.32 3.28 -0.64
C VAL A 89 1.38 4.65 0.03
N LYS A 90 2.30 5.49 -0.44
CA LYS A 90 2.33 6.92 -0.15
C LYS A 90 1.80 7.68 -1.35
N PHE A 91 0.82 8.54 -1.13
CA PHE A 91 0.28 9.42 -2.17
C PHE A 91 1.11 10.71 -2.24
N VAL A 92 1.24 11.26 -3.45
CA VAL A 92 1.87 12.58 -3.66
C VAL A 92 1.07 13.66 -2.93
N SER A 93 -0.27 13.56 -2.94
CA SER A 93 -1.16 14.54 -2.33
C SER A 93 -2.04 13.90 -1.24
N ARG A 94 -2.09 14.57 -0.08
CA ARG A 94 -3.03 14.23 1.00
C ARG A 94 -4.49 14.26 0.52
N TYR A 95 -4.81 15.19 -0.38
CA TYR A 95 -6.14 15.28 -0.96
C TYR A 95 -6.54 14.00 -1.69
N LYS A 96 -5.63 13.41 -2.47
CA LYS A 96 -5.89 12.17 -3.19
C LYS A 96 -6.07 10.99 -2.23
N ARG A 97 -5.22 10.90 -1.20
CA ARG A 97 -5.39 9.94 -0.10
C ARG A 97 -6.77 10.08 0.56
N ASP A 98 -7.19 11.30 0.87
CA ASP A 98 -8.49 11.56 1.50
C ASP A 98 -9.67 11.22 0.58
N GLN A 99 -9.56 11.46 -0.73
CA GLN A 99 -10.54 11.03 -1.73
C GLN A 99 -10.69 9.50 -1.76
N VAL A 100 -9.56 8.79 -1.80
CA VAL A 100 -9.51 7.32 -1.73
C VAL A 100 -10.21 6.85 -0.45
N MET A 101 -9.84 7.40 0.72
CA MET A 101 -10.43 7.05 2.01
C MET A 101 -11.93 7.37 2.12
N LYS A 102 -12.38 8.50 1.57
CA LYS A 102 -13.80 8.89 1.56
C LYS A 102 -14.64 7.96 0.70
N LYS A 103 -14.13 7.57 -0.47
CA LYS A 103 -14.83 6.62 -1.37
C LYS A 103 -14.75 5.19 -0.85
N LEU A 104 -13.70 4.87 -0.10
CA LEU A 104 -13.57 3.60 0.59
C LEU A 104 -14.65 3.35 1.64
N LYS A 105 -15.40 4.40 2.10
CA LYS A 105 -16.51 4.37 3.08
C LYS A 105 -16.91 2.94 3.42
N VAL A 106 -16.12 2.39 4.33
CA VAL A 106 -15.98 0.96 4.52
C VAL A 106 -17.25 0.46 5.19
N PRO A 107 -18.03 -0.45 4.57
CA PRO A 107 -18.96 -1.26 5.36
C PRO A 107 -18.13 -1.92 6.47
N GLU A 108 -18.51 -1.76 7.74
CA GLU A 108 -17.71 -2.11 8.94
C GLU A 108 -16.86 -3.39 8.80
N ARG A 109 -17.41 -4.41 8.14
CA ARG A 109 -16.78 -5.69 7.81
C ARG A 109 -15.41 -5.62 7.13
N PHE A 110 -15.04 -4.57 6.38
CA PHE A 110 -13.74 -4.49 5.68
C PHE A 110 -12.70 -3.61 6.38
N ARG A 111 -13.02 -3.03 7.55
CA ARG A 111 -12.11 -2.10 8.25
C ARG A 111 -10.82 -2.77 8.69
N HIS A 112 -10.83 -4.09 8.87
CA HIS A 112 -9.65 -4.87 9.23
C HIS A 112 -8.56 -4.94 8.12
N LEU A 113 -8.89 -4.60 6.87
CA LEU A 113 -7.96 -4.65 5.74
C LEU A 113 -7.08 -3.40 5.62
N PHE A 114 -7.40 -2.33 6.34
CA PHE A 114 -6.73 -1.03 6.26
C PHE A 114 -6.37 -0.55 7.67
N LYS A 115 -5.13 -0.79 8.11
CA LYS A 115 -4.59 -0.34 9.41
C LYS A 115 -3.25 0.37 9.23
#